data_AF-A0A0K2RC25-F1
#
_entry.id   AF-A0A0K2RC25-F1
#
_cell.length_a   1.000
_cell.length_b   1.000
_cell.length_c   1.000
_cell.angle_alpha   90.00
_cell.angle_beta   90.00
_cell.angle_gamma   90.00
#
_symmetry.space_group_name_H-M   'P 1'
#
loop_
_entity.id
_entity.type
_entity.pdbx_description
1 polymer ?
#
loop_
_entity_poly.entity_id
_entity_poly.type
_entity_poly.pdbx_seq_one_letter_code
_entity_poly.pdbx_strand_id
1 'polypeptide(L)'
;MNSTMLVTGGTGTLGRLVVSRLRDRGHAARVAGRHAPPPEQDIEFVKCDLDTGEGVEAALSGVRTVVHCAGAQKGDGDKAGRLVAVASREVADQLVELALGEPAGLVPDFAGPACYPMGGLIRSYLAAAGQRRLLVPLHMPGSAAKAIREGANLSEDRSVGRRTWEEFLTEHVSRAVRR
;
A
#
# COMPACT_ATOMS: atom_id res chain seq x y z
N MET A 1 10.93 11.07 -25.83
CA MET A 1 10.88 11.87 -24.60
C MET A 1 10.47 10.94 -23.47
N ASN A 2 11.31 10.73 -22.45
CA ASN A 2 10.90 9.98 -21.27
C ASN A 2 9.78 10.79 -20.58
N SER A 3 8.56 10.26 -20.62
CA SER A 3 7.43 10.92 -19.98
C SER A 3 7.57 10.79 -18.46
N THR A 4 7.53 11.90 -17.74
CA THR A 4 7.55 11.89 -16.28
C THR A 4 6.22 11.34 -15.75
N MET A 5 6.31 10.40 -14.82
CA MET A 5 5.15 9.86 -14.11
C MET A 5 5.01 10.54 -12.76
N LEU A 6 3.77 10.80 -12.34
CA LEU A 6 3.49 11.36 -11.01
C LEU A 6 3.11 10.25 -10.05
N VAL A 7 3.73 10.22 -8.87
CA VAL A 7 3.35 9.34 -7.76
C VAL A 7 2.80 10.19 -6.61
N THR A 8 1.50 10.08 -6.33
CA THR A 8 0.92 10.68 -5.12
C THR A 8 1.17 9.78 -3.92
N GLY A 9 1.39 10.35 -2.73
CA GLY A 9 1.75 9.54 -1.56
C GLY A 9 3.10 8.82 -1.73
N GLY A 10 3.97 9.33 -2.61
CA GLY A 10 5.27 8.73 -2.96
C GLY A 10 6.26 8.63 -1.80
N THR A 11 6.02 9.31 -0.68
CA THR A 11 6.81 9.19 0.55
C THR A 11 6.27 8.13 1.53
N GLY A 12 5.08 7.58 1.26
CA GLY A 12 4.43 6.55 2.09
C GLY A 12 4.99 5.14 1.85
N THR A 13 4.45 4.15 2.58
CA THR A 13 4.91 2.76 2.57
C THR A 13 4.93 2.14 1.17
N LEU A 14 3.83 2.29 0.42
CA LEU A 14 3.69 1.76 -0.93
C LEU A 14 4.31 2.69 -1.98
N GLY A 15 4.01 3.99 -1.90
CA GLY A 15 4.48 4.98 -2.87
C GLY A 15 6.00 5.02 -3.02
N ARG A 16 6.76 4.88 -1.93
CA ARG A 16 8.24 4.85 -2.01
C ARG A 16 8.76 3.63 -2.77
N LEU A 17 8.05 2.50 -2.68
CA LEU A 17 8.39 1.29 -3.42
C LEU A 17 8.11 1.50 -4.91
N VAL A 18 6.96 2.08 -5.26
CA VAL A 18 6.63 2.45 -6.64
C VAL A 18 7.69 3.38 -7.23
N VAL A 19 8.06 4.46 -6.53
CA VAL A 19 9.10 5.40 -6.98
C VAL A 19 10.43 4.68 -7.21
N SER A 20 10.88 3.85 -6.25
CA SER A 20 12.09 3.04 -6.42
C SER A 20 12.02 2.17 -7.67
N ARG A 21 10.91 1.45 -7.87
CA ARG A 21 10.73 0.52 -8.99
C ARG A 21 10.66 1.19 -10.36
N LEU A 22 10.11 2.40 -10.44
CA LEU A 22 10.13 3.21 -11.65
C LEU A 22 11.56 3.62 -12.02
N ARG A 23 12.33 4.08 -11.03
CA ARG A 23 13.73 4.49 -11.22
C ARG A 23 14.65 3.32 -11.56
N ASP A 24 14.45 2.17 -10.91
CA ASP A 24 15.18 0.93 -11.20
C ASP A 24 14.97 0.49 -12.66
N ARG A 25 13.80 0.82 -13.26
CA ARG A 25 13.47 0.58 -14.67
C ARG A 25 13.85 1.75 -15.61
N GLY A 26 14.52 2.79 -15.11
CA GLY A 26 14.98 3.93 -15.92
C GLY A 26 13.93 5.01 -16.21
N HIS A 27 12.80 5.00 -15.51
CA HIS A 27 11.72 5.98 -15.69
C HIS A 27 11.84 7.14 -14.69
N ALA A 28 11.57 8.36 -15.16
CA ALA A 28 11.50 9.55 -14.31
C ALA A 28 10.21 9.52 -13.47
N ALA A 29 10.34 9.75 -12.17
CA ALA A 29 9.23 9.80 -11.23
C ALA A 29 9.24 11.12 -10.46
N ARG A 30 8.15 11.87 -10.56
CA ARG A 30 7.82 13.02 -9.72
C ARG A 30 6.96 12.57 -8.55
N VAL A 31 7.22 13.10 -7.36
CA VAL A 31 6.41 12.83 -6.16
C VAL A 31 5.60 14.07 -5.79
N ALA A 32 4.29 13.88 -5.59
CA ALA A 32 3.42 14.90 -5.01
C ALA A 32 3.04 14.53 -3.57
N GLY A 33 3.16 15.52 -2.67
CA GLY A 33 2.70 15.38 -1.30
C GLY A 33 2.89 16.63 -0.46
N ARG A 34 2.52 16.55 0.81
CA ARG A 34 2.58 17.67 1.75
C ARG A 34 3.97 17.93 2.33
N HIS A 35 4.74 16.87 2.53
CA HIS A 35 6.06 16.92 3.15
C HIS A 35 7.11 16.42 2.18
N ALA A 36 8.11 17.27 1.90
CA ALA A 36 9.24 16.91 1.06
C ALA A 36 10.06 15.78 1.73
N PRO A 37 10.58 14.82 0.94
CA PRO A 37 11.55 13.87 1.45
C PRO A 37 12.86 14.58 1.87
N PRO A 38 13.74 13.91 2.64
CA PRO A 38 15.08 14.43 2.93
C PRO A 38 15.86 14.76 1.63
N PRO A 39 16.72 15.80 1.63
CA PRO A 39 17.40 16.29 0.42
C PRO A 39 18.28 15.25 -0.29
N GLU A 40 18.75 14.25 0.45
CA GLU A 40 19.56 13.14 -0.04
C GLU A 40 18.77 12.10 -0.87
N GLN A 41 17.44 12.21 -0.89
CA GLN A 41 16.62 11.51 -1.88
C GLN A 41 16.52 12.38 -3.14
N ASP A 42 17.28 12.02 -4.17
CA ASP A 42 17.29 12.66 -5.48
C ASP A 42 15.95 12.44 -6.23
N ILE A 43 14.85 13.01 -5.74
CA ILE A 43 13.51 12.82 -6.28
C ILE A 43 12.94 14.19 -6.62
N GLU A 44 12.40 14.34 -7.82
CA GLU A 44 11.62 15.53 -8.18
C GLU A 44 10.37 15.59 -7.29
N PHE A 45 10.31 16.55 -6.38
CA PHE A 45 9.20 16.70 -5.44
C PHE A 45 8.41 17.97 -5.73
N VAL A 46 7.08 17.85 -5.74
CA VAL A 46 6.16 18.98 -5.83
C VAL A 46 5.28 19.00 -4.58
N LYS A 47 5.34 20.13 -3.86
CA LYS A 47 4.42 20.38 -2.74
C LYS A 47 3.00 20.41 -3.29
N CYS A 48 2.15 19.52 -2.76
CA CYS A 48 0.79 19.36 -3.21
C CYS A 48 -0.09 18.88 -2.06
N ASP A 49 -1.25 19.50 -1.91
CA ASP A 49 -2.31 19.08 -1.00
C ASP A 49 -3.53 18.65 -1.83
N LEU A 50 -3.87 17.37 -1.73
CA LEU A 50 -4.98 16.78 -2.49
C LEU A 50 -6.35 17.08 -1.86
N ASP A 51 -6.38 17.48 -0.59
CA ASP A 51 -7.62 17.85 0.11
C ASP A 51 -8.04 19.28 -0.29
N THR A 52 -7.08 20.20 -0.42
CA THR A 52 -7.34 21.60 -0.81
C THR A 52 -7.18 21.87 -2.30
N GLY A 53 -6.48 21.01 -3.03
CA GLY A 53 -6.11 21.20 -4.43
C GLY A 53 -4.86 22.06 -4.65
N GLU A 54 -4.23 22.58 -3.59
CA GLU A 54 -2.99 23.37 -3.68
C GLU A 54 -1.90 22.55 -4.39
N GLY A 55 -1.26 23.12 -5.42
CA GLY A 55 -0.12 22.51 -6.11
C GLY A 55 -0.46 21.34 -7.06
N VAL A 56 -1.73 20.98 -7.24
CA VAL A 56 -2.14 19.89 -8.15
C VAL A 56 -1.77 20.17 -9.61
N GLU A 57 -2.03 21.39 -10.10
CA GLU A 57 -1.70 21.77 -11.48
C GLU A 57 -0.19 21.68 -11.74
N ALA A 58 0.62 22.22 -10.82
CA ALA A 58 2.07 22.13 -10.89
C ALA A 58 2.55 20.67 -10.88
N ALA A 59 1.93 19.81 -10.04
CA ALA A 59 2.26 18.40 -9.97
C ALA A 59 1.95 17.65 -11.27
N LEU A 60 0.88 18.03 -11.98
CA LEU A 60 0.43 17.40 -13.23
C LEU A 60 1.13 17.92 -14.48
N SER A 61 1.87 19.03 -14.40
CA SER A 61 2.52 19.64 -15.57
C SER A 61 3.44 18.66 -16.31
N GLY A 62 3.12 18.36 -17.57
CA GLY A 62 3.88 17.44 -18.42
C GLY A 62 3.75 15.96 -18.06
N VAL A 63 2.87 15.60 -17.11
CA VAL A 63 2.63 14.22 -16.67
C VAL A 63 1.57 13.57 -17.55
N ARG A 64 1.86 12.35 -18.03
CA ARG A 64 0.87 11.51 -18.75
C ARG A 64 0.20 10.47 -17.88
N THR A 65 0.91 9.98 -16.87
CA THR A 65 0.45 8.88 -16.01
C THR A 65 0.61 9.25 -14.55
N VAL A 66 -0.46 9.08 -13.77
CA VAL A 66 -0.47 9.26 -12.31
C VAL A 66 -0.63 7.89 -11.66
N VAL A 67 0.31 7.53 -10.78
CA VAL A 67 0.18 6.40 -9.86
C VAL A 67 -0.29 6.95 -8.51
N HIS A 68 -1.57 6.76 -8.22
CA HIS A 68 -2.18 7.31 -7.02
C HIS A 68 -2.00 6.36 -5.82
N CYS A 69 -1.03 6.63 -4.95
CA CYS A 69 -0.82 5.88 -3.70
C CYS A 69 -1.19 6.68 -2.45
N ALA A 70 -1.86 7.82 -2.63
CA ALA A 70 -2.48 8.53 -1.51
C ALA A 70 -3.77 7.80 -1.11
N GLY A 71 -4.03 7.73 0.20
CA GLY A 71 -5.25 7.12 0.74
C GLY A 71 -5.75 7.93 1.95
N ALA A 72 -7.05 7.86 2.19
CA ALA A 72 -7.69 8.43 3.38
C ALA A 72 -7.51 7.52 4.62
N GLN A 73 -7.94 8.05 5.77
CA GLN A 73 -7.42 7.83 7.13
C GLN A 73 -7.09 6.40 7.63
N LYS A 74 -6.05 6.38 8.47
CA LYS A 74 -5.65 5.32 9.39
C LYS A 74 -6.82 4.97 10.34
N GLY A 75 -7.39 3.77 10.26
CA GLY A 75 -8.38 3.32 11.26
C GLY A 75 -9.41 2.27 10.81
N ASP A 76 -9.59 2.02 9.51
CA ASP A 76 -10.63 1.07 9.05
C ASP A 76 -10.29 -0.41 9.27
N GLY A 77 -9.04 -0.73 9.61
CA GLY A 77 -8.60 -2.10 9.87
C GLY A 77 -9.37 -2.78 11.01
N ASP A 78 -9.77 -2.04 12.06
CA ASP A 78 -10.45 -2.62 13.22
C ASP A 78 -11.86 -3.15 12.92
N LYS A 79 -12.43 -2.82 11.75
CA LYS A 79 -13.76 -3.28 11.35
C LYS A 79 -13.73 -4.68 10.71
N ALA A 80 -12.55 -5.16 10.28
CA ALA A 80 -12.41 -6.39 9.51
C ALA A 80 -12.19 -7.64 10.40
N GLY A 81 -13.09 -8.63 10.29
CA GLY A 81 -12.92 -9.93 10.96
C GLY A 81 -11.88 -10.84 10.29
N ARG A 82 -11.75 -10.71 8.97
CA ARG A 82 -10.79 -11.43 8.11
C ARG A 82 -10.15 -10.45 7.12
N LEU A 83 -8.92 -10.72 6.70
CA LEU A 83 -8.19 -9.97 5.68
C LEU A 83 -7.43 -10.91 4.75
N VAL A 84 -7.30 -10.53 3.48
CA VAL A 84 -6.31 -11.13 2.58
C VAL A 84 -5.05 -10.26 2.61
N ALA A 85 -3.98 -10.77 3.23
CA ALA A 85 -2.74 -10.02 3.39
C ALA A 85 -1.89 -10.13 2.11
N VAL A 86 -1.41 -9.00 1.60
CA VAL A 86 -0.58 -8.95 0.38
C VAL A 86 0.70 -8.16 0.60
N ALA A 87 1.79 -8.62 -0.01
CA ALA A 87 3.08 -7.97 0.12
C ALA A 87 3.12 -6.64 -0.66
N SER A 88 3.43 -5.53 0.00
CA SER A 88 3.48 -4.21 -0.64
C SER A 88 4.48 -4.12 -1.80
N ARG A 89 5.53 -4.96 -1.81
CA ARG A 89 6.49 -5.03 -2.92
C ARG A 89 5.84 -5.59 -4.19
N GLU A 90 5.03 -6.64 -4.05
CA GLU A 90 4.33 -7.24 -5.19
C GLU A 90 3.24 -6.30 -5.73
N VAL A 91 2.54 -5.59 -4.84
CA VAL A 91 1.60 -4.53 -5.25
C VAL A 91 2.33 -3.42 -5.99
N ALA A 92 3.49 -2.97 -5.51
CA ALA A 92 4.28 -1.94 -6.18
C ALA A 92 4.75 -2.41 -7.57
N ASP A 93 5.21 -3.66 -7.69
CA ASP A 93 5.61 -4.23 -8.97
C ASP A 93 4.42 -4.26 -9.95
N GLN A 94 3.24 -4.72 -9.51
CA GLN A 94 2.03 -4.73 -10.33
C GLN A 94 1.60 -3.32 -10.77
N LEU A 95 1.63 -2.34 -9.87
CA LEU A 95 1.30 -0.95 -10.19
C LEU A 95 2.25 -0.37 -11.24
N VAL A 96 3.55 -0.70 -11.17
CA VAL A 96 4.53 -0.23 -12.15
C VAL A 96 4.32 -0.89 -13.51
N GLU A 97 4.06 -2.20 -13.55
CA GLU A 97 3.75 -2.89 -14.81
C GLU A 97 2.52 -2.29 -15.50
N LEU A 98 1.45 -2.03 -14.73
CA LEU A 98 0.23 -1.41 -15.26
C LEU A 98 0.45 0.02 -15.74
N ALA A 99 1.26 0.80 -15.02
CA ALA A 99 1.48 2.19 -15.34
C ALA A 99 2.42 2.39 -16.54
N LEU A 100 3.27 1.40 -16.84
CA LEU A 100 4.17 1.38 -18.00
C LEU A 100 3.57 0.70 -19.24
N GLY A 101 2.53 -0.12 -19.06
CA GLY A 101 1.81 -0.76 -20.15
C GLY A 101 0.77 0.14 -20.83
N GLU A 102 0.03 -0.45 -21.76
CA GLU A 102 -1.12 0.20 -22.39
C GLU A 102 -2.29 0.37 -21.40
N PRO A 103 -3.14 1.40 -21.56
CA PRO A 103 -4.31 1.60 -20.71
C PRO A 103 -5.21 0.36 -20.67
N ALA A 104 -5.23 -0.32 -19.53
CA ALA A 104 -5.97 -1.58 -19.35
C ALA A 104 -7.39 -1.38 -18.80
N GLY A 105 -7.80 -0.14 -18.50
CA GLY A 105 -9.06 0.14 -17.81
C GLY A 105 -9.09 -0.42 -16.39
N LEU A 106 -10.24 -0.93 -15.96
CA LEU A 106 -10.34 -1.65 -14.69
C LEU A 106 -9.72 -3.04 -14.83
N VAL A 107 -8.64 -3.24 -14.08
CA VAL A 107 -8.02 -4.57 -13.94
C VAL A 107 -8.61 -5.28 -12.72
N PRO A 108 -8.63 -6.61 -12.70
CA PRO A 108 -9.20 -7.30 -11.55
C PRO A 108 -8.33 -7.09 -10.29
N ASP A 109 -8.91 -7.37 -9.12
CA ASP A 109 -8.29 -7.15 -7.82
C ASP A 109 -6.97 -7.91 -7.64
N PHE A 110 -6.06 -7.32 -6.85
CA PHE A 110 -4.80 -7.92 -6.49
C PHE A 110 -4.83 -8.34 -5.01
N ALA A 111 -4.86 -9.64 -4.75
CA ALA A 111 -4.92 -10.19 -3.40
C ALA A 111 -3.75 -11.14 -3.14
N GLY A 112 -3.34 -11.25 -1.88
CA GLY A 112 -2.28 -12.18 -1.48
C GLY A 112 -2.74 -13.63 -1.43
N PRO A 113 -1.83 -14.56 -1.08
CA PRO A 113 -2.04 -15.98 -1.28
C PRO A 113 -3.06 -16.61 -0.31
N ALA A 114 -3.38 -15.94 0.81
CA ALA A 114 -4.22 -16.50 1.86
C ALA A 114 -5.03 -15.46 2.62
N CYS A 115 -6.17 -15.91 3.13
CA CYS A 115 -7.09 -15.14 3.98
C CYS A 115 -6.83 -15.47 5.45
N TYR A 116 -6.74 -14.46 6.29
CA TYR A 116 -6.38 -14.59 7.71
C TYR A 116 -7.44 -13.94 8.60
N PRO A 117 -7.76 -14.55 9.76
CA PRO A 117 -8.51 -13.85 10.78
C PRO A 117 -7.65 -12.71 11.35
N MET A 118 -8.24 -11.52 11.51
CA MET A 118 -7.54 -10.33 12.01
C MET A 118 -6.84 -10.59 13.35
N GLY A 119 -7.55 -11.23 14.29
CA GLY A 119 -6.97 -11.60 15.59
C GLY A 119 -5.76 -12.53 15.47
N GLY A 120 -5.71 -13.37 14.44
CA GLY A 120 -4.56 -14.23 14.13
C GLY A 120 -3.35 -13.43 13.65
N LEU A 121 -3.56 -12.45 12.75
CA LEU A 121 -2.50 -11.55 12.27
C LEU A 121 -1.89 -10.75 13.43
N ILE A 122 -2.74 -10.13 14.26
CA ILE A 122 -2.27 -9.30 15.39
C ILE A 122 -1.49 -10.17 16.39
N ARG A 123 -2.01 -11.34 16.79
CA ARG A 123 -1.34 -12.23 17.73
C ARG A 123 0.00 -12.73 17.22
N SER A 124 0.05 -13.20 15.97
CA SER A 124 1.29 -13.72 15.38
C SER A 124 2.35 -12.63 15.20
N TYR A 125 1.95 -11.39 14.85
CA TYR A 125 2.87 -10.25 14.83
C TYR A 125 3.44 -9.93 16.21
N LEU A 126 2.57 -9.79 17.23
CA LEU A 126 3.00 -9.46 18.60
C LEU A 126 3.94 -10.53 19.16
N ALA A 127 3.64 -11.81 18.91
CA ALA A 127 4.48 -12.93 19.30
C ALA A 127 5.86 -12.85 18.63
N ALA A 128 5.90 -12.67 17.30
CA ALA A 128 7.15 -12.52 16.56
C ALA A 128 7.95 -11.30 17.04
N ALA A 129 7.28 -10.19 17.36
CA ALA A 129 7.90 -8.93 17.77
C ALA A 129 8.31 -8.90 19.25
N GLY A 130 8.09 -9.99 19.99
CA GLY A 130 8.39 -10.06 21.42
C GLY A 130 7.53 -9.14 22.29
N GLN A 131 6.37 -8.69 21.78
CA GLN A 131 5.50 -7.73 22.47
C GLN A 131 4.38 -8.44 23.22
N ARG A 132 4.17 -8.07 24.49
CA ARG A 132 3.04 -8.53 25.31
C ARG A 132 2.00 -7.42 25.41
N ARG A 133 0.92 -7.51 24.63
CA ARG A 133 -0.20 -6.55 24.66
C ARG A 133 -1.52 -7.28 24.86
N LEU A 134 -2.43 -6.69 25.64
CA LEU A 134 -3.78 -7.21 25.82
C LEU A 134 -4.57 -6.99 24.52
N LEU A 135 -5.25 -8.04 24.05
CA LEU A 135 -6.14 -7.99 22.90
C LEU A 135 -7.56 -8.26 23.36
N VAL A 136 -8.41 -7.23 23.32
CA VAL A 136 -9.83 -7.34 23.67
C VAL A 136 -10.64 -7.36 22.38
N PRO A 137 -11.35 -8.46 22.05
CA PRO A 137 -12.21 -8.49 20.88
C PRO A 137 -13.43 -7.59 21.12
N LEU A 138 -13.62 -6.58 20.26
CA LEU A 138 -14.81 -5.74 20.27
C LEU A 138 -15.87 -6.31 19.31
N HIS A 139 -17.09 -6.51 19.82
CA HIS A 139 -18.21 -6.89 18.96
C HIS A 139 -18.74 -5.67 18.23
N MET A 140 -18.73 -5.71 16.90
CA MET A 140 -19.24 -4.63 16.06
C MET A 140 -20.63 -4.96 15.51
N PRO A 141 -21.69 -4.28 15.99
CA PRO A 141 -23.03 -4.38 15.43
C PRO A 141 -23.15 -3.55 14.13
N GLY A 142 -24.16 -3.86 13.31
CA GLY A 142 -24.51 -3.07 12.12
C GLY A 142 -24.33 -3.80 10.79
N SER A 143 -24.92 -3.23 9.74
CA SER A 143 -24.95 -3.79 8.38
C SER A 143 -23.56 -3.85 7.74
N ALA A 144 -22.73 -2.82 7.91
CA ALA A 144 -21.35 -2.82 7.43
C ALA A 144 -20.52 -3.95 8.06
N ALA A 145 -20.67 -4.17 9.38
CA ALA A 145 -20.00 -5.28 10.07
C ALA A 145 -20.53 -6.64 9.60
N LYS A 146 -21.82 -6.75 9.26
CA LYS A 146 -22.40 -7.96 8.65
C LYS A 146 -21.79 -8.24 7.28
N ALA A 147 -21.74 -7.24 6.38
CA ALA A 147 -21.16 -7.38 5.04
C ALA A 147 -19.69 -7.80 5.08
N ILE A 148 -18.90 -7.21 5.98
CA ILE A 148 -17.50 -7.61 6.20
C ILE A 148 -17.40 -9.06 6.72
N ARG A 149 -18.26 -9.47 7.66
CA ARG A 149 -18.30 -10.88 8.13
C ARG A 149 -18.68 -11.85 7.00
N GLU A 150 -19.51 -11.40 6.07
CA GLU A 150 -19.90 -12.14 4.86
C GLU A 150 -18.83 -12.10 3.76
N GLY A 151 -17.69 -11.42 4.00
CA GLY A 151 -16.54 -11.44 3.11
C GLY A 151 -16.53 -10.36 2.04
N ALA A 152 -17.36 -9.32 2.15
CA ALA A 152 -17.40 -8.21 1.18
C ALA A 152 -16.06 -7.44 1.05
N ASN A 153 -15.13 -7.64 1.99
CA ASN A 153 -13.78 -7.05 1.98
C ASN A 153 -12.71 -8.03 1.49
N LEU A 154 -13.09 -9.21 1.00
CA LEU A 154 -12.19 -10.27 0.58
C LEU A 154 -12.31 -10.48 -0.92
N SER A 155 -11.18 -10.61 -1.59
CA SER A 155 -11.10 -10.97 -3.01
C SER A 155 -10.49 -12.37 -3.11
N GLU A 156 -11.17 -13.37 -2.53
CA GLU A 156 -10.67 -14.76 -2.38
C GLU A 156 -10.47 -15.46 -3.73
N ASP A 157 -11.22 -15.05 -4.76
CA ASP A 157 -11.18 -15.63 -6.11
C ASP A 157 -9.91 -15.24 -6.92
N ARG A 158 -9.02 -14.40 -6.37
CA ARG A 158 -7.82 -13.93 -7.10
C ARG A 158 -6.58 -13.72 -6.23
N SER A 159 -6.08 -14.82 -5.67
CA SER A 159 -4.80 -14.91 -4.95
C SER A 159 -3.58 -14.93 -5.89
N VAL A 160 -3.26 -13.76 -6.45
CA VAL A 160 -2.10 -13.59 -7.37
C VAL A 160 -0.79 -13.23 -6.65
N GLY A 161 -0.89 -12.69 -5.43
CA GLY A 161 0.26 -12.45 -4.58
C GLY A 161 0.86 -13.78 -4.10
N ARG A 162 2.19 -13.83 -4.00
CA ARG A 162 2.92 -15.08 -3.72
C ARG A 162 3.35 -15.18 -2.28
N ARG A 163 3.83 -14.08 -1.70
CA ARG A 163 4.38 -14.08 -0.35
C ARG A 163 3.30 -14.23 0.72
N THR A 164 3.51 -15.17 1.65
CA THR A 164 2.60 -15.39 2.78
C THR A 164 2.92 -14.47 3.97
N TRP A 165 2.02 -14.46 4.96
CA TRP A 165 2.20 -13.71 6.19
C TRP A 165 3.35 -14.27 7.05
N GLU A 166 3.48 -15.58 7.12
CA GLU A 166 4.51 -16.29 7.89
C GLU A 166 5.91 -16.02 7.34
N GLU A 167 6.05 -16.00 6.01
CA GLU A 167 7.29 -15.60 5.33
C GLU A 167 7.65 -14.15 5.64
N PHE A 168 6.65 -13.26 5.62
CA PHE A 168 6.83 -11.86 6.01
C PHE A 168 7.34 -11.72 7.45
N LEU A 169 6.73 -12.43 8.41
CA LEU A 169 7.13 -12.37 9.82
C LEU A 169 8.58 -12.83 10.02
N THR A 170 8.97 -13.93 9.37
CA THR A 170 10.34 -14.48 9.42
C THR A 170 11.37 -13.45 8.95
N GLU A 171 11.09 -12.73 7.86
CA GLU A 171 12.04 -11.75 7.30
C GLU A 171 12.09 -10.43 8.08
N HIS A 172 10.93 -9.88 8.48
CA HIS A 172 10.83 -8.50 8.94
C HIS A 172 10.95 -8.36 10.45
N VAL A 173 10.44 -9.32 11.21
CA VAL A 173 10.42 -9.21 12.67
C VAL A 173 11.73 -9.68 13.30
N SER A 174 12.38 -10.66 12.68
CA SER A 174 13.75 -11.10 13.01
C SER A 174 14.80 -10.00 12.88
N ARG A 175 14.52 -8.96 12.08
CA ARG A 175 15.38 -7.76 11.92
C ARG A 175 15.08 -6.66 12.94
N ALA A 176 13.84 -6.56 13.43
CA ALA A 176 13.43 -5.56 14.41
C ALA A 176 13.89 -5.91 15.84
N VAL A 177 14.01 -7.20 16.16
CA VAL A 177 14.51 -7.68 17.47
C VAL A 177 16.05 -7.58 17.59
N ARG A 178 16.77 -7.40 16.48
CA ARG A 178 18.25 -7.26 16.45
C ARG A 178 18.75 -5.80 16.45
N ARG A 179 17.86 -4.82 16.57
CA ARG A 179 18.18 -3.40 16.75
C ARG A 179 17.81 -2.98 18.16
#